data_AF-A0A2M7QQY5-F1
#
_entry.id   AF-A0A2M7QQY5-F1
#
_cell.length_a   1.000
_cell.length_b   1.000
_cell.length_c   1.000
_cell.angle_alpha   90.00
_cell.angle_beta   90.00
_cell.angle_gamma   90.00
#
_symmetry.space_group_name_H-M   'P 1'
#
loop_
_entity.id
_entity.type
_entity.pdbx_description
1 polymer ?
#
loop_
_entity_poly.entity_id
_entity_poly.type
_entity_poly.pdbx_seq_one_letter_code
_entity_poly.pdbx_strand_id
1 'polypeptide(L)'
;MAAFLAAAAFSGGYNTALVTLGAAMLGAAAGAAGAFVFLRRRALVSDALSHATLPGVALAFMAMVALGGEGRWLPGLLLGSALSAALGLLLVEAIIRRTRLSEDAAIGAVLSAFFGFGVVLLTLIQTMPGGRQAGLSGFLLGSTAGMLADEATLIAAMGALAAGVVFALRRPMTMTAFDPGFAASVGVNVRAVDLAIMGLALGVTVIGLKVVGLILI
;
A
#
# COMPACT_ATOMS: atom_id res chain seq x y z
N MET A 1 -11.73 16.73 -22.82
CA MET A 1 -12.61 15.62 -23.27
C MET A 1 -11.91 14.69 -24.26
N ALA A 2 -11.34 15.19 -25.37
CA ALA A 2 -10.67 14.34 -26.38
C ALA A 2 -9.50 13.51 -25.83
N ALA A 3 -8.63 14.08 -25.00
CA ALA A 3 -7.51 13.34 -24.38
C ALA A 3 -7.98 12.22 -23.43
N PHE A 4 -9.08 12.44 -22.71
CA PHE A 4 -9.69 11.43 -21.84
C PHE A 4 -10.28 10.27 -22.66
N LEU A 5 -11.04 10.58 -23.71
CA LEU A 5 -11.59 9.57 -24.62
C LEU A 5 -10.49 8.80 -25.35
N ALA A 6 -9.39 9.46 -25.72
CA ALA A 6 -8.23 8.79 -26.32
C ALA A 6 -7.50 7.88 -25.32
N ALA A 7 -7.37 8.29 -24.05
CA ALA A 7 -6.82 7.45 -22.99
C ALA A 7 -7.72 6.23 -22.70
N ALA A 8 -9.04 6.43 -22.67
CA ALA A 8 -10.03 5.36 -22.49
C ALA A 8 -10.09 4.38 -23.67
N ALA A 9 -9.88 4.88 -24.90
CA ALA A 9 -9.82 4.08 -26.12
C ALA A 9 -8.41 3.53 -26.42
N PHE A 10 -7.45 3.67 -25.49
CA PHE A 10 -6.04 3.27 -25.66
C PHE A 10 -5.35 3.87 -26.90
N SER A 11 -5.85 4.99 -27.42
CA SER A 11 -5.35 5.69 -28.61
C SER A 11 -4.52 6.94 -28.28
N GLY A 12 -4.31 7.26 -27.00
CA GLY A 12 -3.54 8.41 -26.51
C GLY A 12 -2.01 8.29 -26.57
N GLY A 13 -1.46 7.31 -27.30
CA GLY A 13 -0.01 7.01 -27.39
C GLY A 13 0.43 5.85 -26.49
N TYR A 14 1.60 5.27 -26.79
CA TYR A 14 2.10 4.04 -26.14
C TYR A 14 2.22 4.16 -24.62
N ASN A 15 2.87 5.23 -24.14
CA ASN A 15 3.10 5.40 -22.71
C ASN A 15 1.78 5.66 -21.95
N THR A 16 0.88 6.46 -22.54
CA THR A 16 -0.47 6.70 -22.00
C THR A 16 -1.27 5.42 -21.87
N ALA A 17 -1.26 4.56 -22.90
CA ALA A 17 -1.99 3.29 -22.90
C ALA A 17 -1.45 2.31 -21.85
N LEU A 18 -0.13 2.29 -21.64
CA LEU A 18 0.51 1.47 -20.60
C LEU A 18 0.18 1.93 -19.19
N VAL A 19 0.26 3.24 -18.96
CA VAL A 19 -0.09 3.87 -17.68
C VAL A 19 -1.56 3.62 -17.35
N THR A 20 -2.47 3.78 -18.32
CA THR A 20 -3.89 3.54 -18.09
C THR A 20 -4.18 2.07 -17.82
N LEU A 21 -3.55 1.14 -18.53
CA LEU A 21 -3.70 -0.29 -18.29
C LEU A 21 -3.18 -0.68 -16.89
N GLY A 22 -2.00 -0.19 -16.51
CA GLY A 22 -1.43 -0.43 -15.18
C GLY A 22 -2.30 0.10 -14.05
N ALA A 23 -2.77 1.34 -14.18
CA ALA A 23 -3.70 1.94 -13.22
C ALA A 23 -5.04 1.20 -13.16
N ALA A 24 -5.58 0.75 -14.29
CA ALA A 24 -6.83 -0.02 -14.34
C ALA A 24 -6.69 -1.40 -13.68
N MET A 25 -5.58 -2.11 -13.93
CA MET A 25 -5.29 -3.40 -13.30
C MET A 25 -5.11 -3.26 -11.79
N LEU A 26 -4.36 -2.24 -11.36
CA LEU A 26 -4.19 -1.92 -9.96
C LEU A 26 -5.53 -1.55 -9.30
N GLY A 27 -6.35 -0.71 -9.95
CA GLY A 27 -7.68 -0.34 -9.46
C GLY A 27 -8.62 -1.54 -9.34
N ALA A 28 -8.59 -2.47 -10.30
CA ALA A 28 -9.35 -3.71 -10.23
C ALA A 28 -8.89 -4.59 -9.05
N ALA A 29 -7.58 -4.74 -8.85
CA ALA A 29 -7.03 -5.47 -7.71
C ALA A 29 -7.39 -4.82 -6.37
N ALA A 30 -7.29 -3.48 -6.28
CA ALA A 30 -7.63 -2.70 -5.11
C ALA A 30 -9.11 -2.80 -4.76
N GLY A 31 -10.00 -2.67 -5.75
CA GLY A 31 -11.44 -2.85 -5.54
C GLY A 31 -11.79 -4.26 -5.06
N ALA A 32 -11.18 -5.28 -5.66
CA ALA A 32 -11.43 -6.67 -5.30
C ALA A 32 -10.91 -7.00 -3.88
N ALA A 33 -9.68 -6.62 -3.56
CA ALA A 33 -9.10 -6.81 -2.22
C ALA A 33 -9.85 -5.97 -1.17
N GLY A 34 -10.16 -4.71 -1.49
CA GLY A 34 -10.89 -3.78 -0.63
C GLY A 34 -12.28 -4.28 -0.26
N ALA A 35 -12.99 -4.95 -1.18
CA ALA A 35 -14.28 -5.58 -0.87
C ALA A 35 -14.17 -6.63 0.24
N PHE A 36 -13.12 -7.47 0.23
CA PHE A 36 -12.90 -8.45 1.30
C PHE A 36 -12.46 -7.81 2.61
N VAL A 37 -11.59 -6.80 2.56
CA VAL A 37 -11.19 -6.01 3.74
C VAL A 37 -12.42 -5.37 4.40
N PHE A 38 -13.33 -4.81 3.60
CA PHE A 38 -14.59 -4.23 4.05
C PHE A 38 -15.52 -5.27 4.68
N LEU A 39 -15.76 -6.41 4.01
CA LEU A 39 -16.59 -7.50 4.53
C LEU A 39 -16.06 -8.04 5.87
N ARG A 40 -14.74 -7.98 6.09
CA ARG A 40 -14.10 -8.36 7.36
C ARG A 40 -14.12 -7.28 8.43
N ARG A 41 -14.73 -6.13 8.18
CA ARG A 41 -14.74 -4.96 9.07
C ARG A 41 -13.34 -4.42 9.37
N ARG A 42 -12.40 -4.58 8.44
CA ARG A 42 -11.00 -4.13 8.55
C ARG A 42 -10.70 -2.93 7.65
N ALA A 43 -11.72 -2.14 7.31
CA ALA A 43 -11.61 -1.04 6.34
C ALA A 43 -10.54 0.00 6.72
N LEU A 44 -10.32 0.23 8.02
CA LEU A 44 -9.31 1.17 8.53
C LEU A 44 -7.86 0.66 8.39
N VAL A 45 -7.65 -0.62 8.05
CA VAL A 45 -6.30 -1.17 7.88
C VAL A 45 -5.59 -0.47 6.72
N SER A 46 -6.26 -0.20 5.61
CA SER A 46 -5.64 0.50 4.47
C SER A 46 -5.09 1.88 4.87
N ASP A 47 -5.86 2.64 5.66
CA ASP A 47 -5.45 3.95 6.15
C ASP A 47 -4.23 3.86 7.08
N ALA A 48 -4.25 2.90 8.01
CA ALA A 48 -3.12 2.62 8.89
C ALA A 48 -1.85 2.21 8.12
N LEU A 49 -2.00 1.41 7.06
CA LEU A 49 -0.88 1.03 6.20
C LEU A 49 -0.29 2.24 5.48
N SER A 50 -1.12 3.10 4.88
CA SER A 50 -0.69 4.32 4.20
C SER A 50 0.13 5.21 5.13
N HIS A 51 -0.30 5.38 6.38
CA HIS A 51 0.43 6.20 7.36
C HIS A 51 1.65 5.47 7.94
N ALA A 52 1.62 4.15 8.04
CA ALA A 52 2.77 3.35 8.46
C ALA A 52 3.92 3.37 7.45
N THR A 53 3.68 3.72 6.19
CA THR A 53 4.75 3.87 5.19
C THR A 53 5.60 5.14 5.40
N LEU A 54 5.01 6.23 5.91
CA LEU A 54 5.69 7.53 6.12
C LEU A 54 7.00 7.43 6.92
N PRO A 55 7.02 6.84 8.14
CA PRO A 55 8.27 6.67 8.87
C PRO A 55 9.28 5.79 8.12
N GLY A 56 8.82 4.81 7.34
CA GLY A 56 9.68 3.97 6.50
C GLY A 56 10.39 4.73 5.39
N VAL A 57 9.66 5.59 4.66
CA VAL A 57 10.23 6.46 3.63
C VAL A 57 11.25 7.41 4.26
N ALA A 58 10.91 8.03 5.40
CA ALA A 58 11.77 8.96 6.09
C ALA A 58 13.08 8.30 6.59
N LEU A 59 12.97 7.12 7.21
CA LEU A 59 14.14 6.36 7.67
C LEU A 59 15.02 5.90 6.51
N ALA A 60 14.43 5.42 5.42
CA ALA A 60 15.19 5.01 4.23
C ALA A 60 15.93 6.20 3.61
N PHE A 61 15.29 7.37 3.52
CA PHE A 61 15.95 8.59 3.07
C PHE A 61 17.15 8.94 3.97
N MET A 62 16.96 8.99 5.28
CA MET A 62 18.03 9.30 6.25
C MET A 62 19.19 8.31 6.17
N ALA A 63 18.90 7.02 6.06
CA ALA A 63 19.92 5.98 5.93
C ALA A 63 20.75 6.15 4.64
N MET A 64 20.10 6.46 3.51
CA MET A 64 20.80 6.68 2.25
C MET A 64 21.64 7.95 2.24
N VAL A 65 21.17 9.03 2.86
CA VAL A 65 21.95 10.26 3.04
C VAL A 65 23.16 9.99 3.95
N ALA A 66 23.00 9.24 5.03
CA ALA A 66 24.09 8.86 5.92
C ALA A 66 25.17 7.98 5.22
N LEU A 67 24.77 7.18 4.24
CA LEU A 67 25.67 6.37 3.41
C LEU A 67 26.34 7.17 2.27
N GLY A 68 26.14 8.49 2.21
CA GLY A 68 26.78 9.37 1.22
C GLY A 68 26.08 9.43 -0.14
N GLY A 69 24.88 8.87 -0.28
CA GLY A 69 24.07 8.94 -1.49
C GLY A 69 23.15 10.17 -1.52
N GLU A 70 22.55 10.45 -2.68
CA GLU A 70 21.60 11.56 -2.86
C GLU A 70 20.25 11.36 -2.12
N GLY A 71 20.03 10.21 -1.48
CA GLY A 71 18.79 9.90 -0.74
C GLY A 71 17.55 9.63 -1.61
N ARG A 72 17.64 9.84 -2.93
CA ARG A 72 16.50 9.81 -3.88
C ARG A 72 16.35 8.48 -4.63
N TRP A 73 16.97 7.41 -4.15
CA TRP A 73 16.87 6.12 -4.81
C TRP A 73 15.49 5.51 -4.58
N LEU A 74 14.66 5.56 -5.61
CA LEU A 74 13.25 5.16 -5.55
C LEU A 74 13.04 3.72 -5.03
N PRO A 75 13.81 2.71 -5.46
CA PRO A 75 13.70 1.36 -4.90
C PRO A 75 13.99 1.31 -3.40
N GLY A 76 14.95 2.10 -2.91
CA GLY A 76 15.28 2.18 -1.49
C GLY A 76 14.15 2.79 -0.65
N LEU A 77 13.52 3.87 -1.16
CA LEU A 77 12.36 4.48 -0.49
C LEU A 77 11.16 3.54 -0.46
N LEU A 78 10.89 2.82 -1.55
CA LEU A 78 9.80 1.82 -1.62
C LEU A 78 10.06 0.61 -0.70
N LEU A 79 11.32 0.18 -0.58
CA LEU A 79 11.69 -0.87 0.37
C LEU A 79 11.49 -0.41 1.81
N GLY A 80 11.94 0.80 2.16
CA GLY A 80 11.73 1.38 3.48
C GLY A 80 10.25 1.52 3.83
N SER A 81 9.44 2.03 2.90
CA SER A 81 8.00 2.17 3.06
C SER A 81 7.33 0.82 3.27
N ALA A 82 7.67 -0.18 2.46
CA ALA A 82 7.10 -1.53 2.55
C ALA A 82 7.47 -2.21 3.87
N LEU A 83 8.72 -2.10 4.32
CA LEU A 83 9.17 -2.66 5.60
C LEU A 83 8.43 -2.02 6.78
N SER A 84 8.31 -0.70 6.79
CA SER A 84 7.60 0.00 7.86
C SER A 84 6.10 -0.31 7.87
N ALA A 85 5.46 -0.39 6.71
CA ALA A 85 4.05 -0.78 6.60
C ALA A 85 3.83 -2.25 7.02
N ALA A 86 4.75 -3.15 6.65
CA ALA A 86 4.72 -4.55 7.11
C ALA A 86 4.90 -4.64 8.63
N LEU A 87 5.80 -3.86 9.22
CA LEU A 87 5.96 -3.77 10.67
C LEU A 87 4.69 -3.24 11.35
N GLY A 88 4.07 -2.20 10.79
CA GLY A 88 2.79 -1.69 11.27
C GLY A 88 1.70 -2.76 11.26
N LEU A 89 1.59 -3.51 10.17
CA LEU A 89 0.64 -4.63 10.06
C LEU A 89 0.89 -5.72 11.11
N LEU A 90 2.15 -6.12 11.29
CA LEU A 90 2.53 -7.12 12.28
C LEU A 90 2.27 -6.64 13.70
N LEU A 91 2.44 -5.34 13.98
CA LEU A 91 2.14 -4.75 15.28
C LEU A 91 0.64 -4.71 15.54
N VAL A 92 -0.20 -4.34 14.56
CA VAL A 92 -1.66 -4.42 14.68
C VAL A 92 -2.07 -5.85 15.05
N GLU A 93 -1.59 -6.84 14.30
CA GLU A 93 -1.90 -8.24 14.54
C GLU A 93 -1.39 -8.72 15.91
N ALA A 94 -0.20 -8.28 16.33
CA ALA A 94 0.37 -8.62 17.64
C ALA A 94 -0.44 -8.01 18.80
N ILE A 95 -0.92 -6.77 18.66
CA ILE A 95 -1.76 -6.10 19.67
C ILE A 95 -3.09 -6.83 19.79
N ILE A 96 -3.77 -7.11 18.68
CA ILE A 96 -5.05 -7.83 18.67
C ILE A 96 -4.91 -9.21 19.33
N ARG A 97 -3.77 -9.89 19.13
CA ARG A 97 -3.52 -11.22 19.70
C ARG A 97 -3.18 -11.21 21.19
N ARG A 98 -2.42 -10.22 21.65
CA ARG A 98 -1.89 -10.18 23.02
C ARG A 98 -2.75 -9.39 23.99
N THR A 99 -3.72 -8.63 23.48
CA THR A 99 -4.54 -7.73 24.28
C THR A 99 -6.03 -8.00 24.07
N ARG A 100 -6.88 -7.35 24.89
CA ARG A 100 -8.34 -7.38 24.75
C ARG A 100 -8.87 -6.18 23.94
N LEU A 101 -7.98 -5.44 23.27
CA LEU A 101 -8.40 -4.30 22.46
C LEU A 101 -9.22 -4.79 21.26
N SER A 102 -10.20 -3.97 20.86
CA SER A 102 -10.87 -4.16 19.58
C SER A 102 -9.88 -3.96 18.43
N GLU A 103 -10.17 -4.60 17.31
CA GLU A 103 -9.39 -4.48 16.08
C GLU A 103 -9.23 -3.01 15.64
N ASP A 104 -10.30 -2.24 15.65
CA ASP A 104 -10.28 -0.81 15.31
C ASP A 104 -9.38 0.01 16.27
N ALA A 105 -9.37 -0.33 17.56
CA ALA A 105 -8.52 0.36 18.53
C ALA A 105 -7.04 0.03 18.34
N ALA A 106 -6.71 -1.21 17.97
CA ALA A 106 -5.34 -1.61 17.66
C ALA A 106 -4.84 -0.91 16.38
N ILE A 107 -5.68 -0.86 15.34
CA ILE A 107 -5.39 -0.14 14.08
C ILE A 107 -5.17 1.35 14.36
N GLY A 108 -6.07 1.99 15.11
CA GLY A 108 -5.96 3.41 15.46
C GLY A 108 -4.72 3.75 16.29
N ALA A 109 -4.32 2.86 17.21
CA ALA A 109 -3.11 3.04 18.00
C ALA A 109 -1.84 2.99 17.14
N VAL A 110 -1.73 2.01 16.25
CA VAL A 110 -0.58 1.89 15.32
C VAL A 110 -0.55 3.05 14.34
N LEU A 111 -1.70 3.41 13.75
CA LEU A 111 -1.87 4.59 12.88
C LEU A 111 -1.29 5.83 13.54
N SER A 112 -1.76 6.15 14.76
CA SER A 112 -1.38 7.37 15.48
C SER A 112 0.11 7.39 15.83
N ALA A 113 0.65 6.25 16.27
CA ALA A 113 2.06 6.12 16.63
C ALA A 113 2.99 6.26 15.42
N PHE A 114 2.70 5.54 14.33
CA PHE A 114 3.52 5.58 13.11
C PHE A 114 3.43 6.94 12.43
N PHE A 115 2.24 7.53 12.36
CA PHE A 115 2.07 8.85 11.78
C PHE A 115 2.83 9.91 12.57
N GLY A 116 2.63 9.97 13.89
CA GLY A 116 3.34 10.92 14.76
C GLY A 116 4.86 10.75 14.67
N PHE A 117 5.33 9.51 14.67
CA PHE A 117 6.76 9.21 14.49
C PHE A 117 7.29 9.64 13.11
N GLY A 118 6.53 9.37 12.05
CA GLY A 118 6.86 9.79 10.68
C GLY A 118 6.93 11.31 10.53
N VAL A 119 6.02 12.05 11.14
CA VAL A 119 6.03 13.53 11.14
C VAL A 119 7.25 14.08 11.86
N VAL A 120 7.65 13.50 12.99
CA VAL A 120 8.87 13.88 13.70
C VAL A 120 10.10 13.64 12.82
N LEU A 121 10.21 12.48 12.19
CA LEU A 121 11.30 12.18 11.26
C LEU A 121 11.32 13.14 10.07
N LEU A 122 10.17 13.47 9.50
CA LEU A 122 10.08 14.42 8.40
C LEU A 122 10.55 15.82 8.82
N THR A 123 10.20 16.25 10.03
CA THR A 123 10.65 17.52 10.61
C THR A 123 12.17 17.53 10.79
N LEU A 124 12.75 16.41 11.23
CA LEU A 124 14.21 16.26 11.34
C LEU A 124 14.88 16.29 9.96
N ILE A 125 14.29 15.67 8.94
CA ILE A 125 14.83 15.73 7.58
C ILE A 125 14.83 17.17 7.08
N GLN A 126 13.76 17.94 7.32
CA GLN A 126 13.65 19.33 6.87
C GLN A 126 14.71 20.27 7.48
N THR A 127 15.30 19.92 8.63
CA THR A 127 16.39 20.68 9.25
C THR A 127 17.78 20.23 8.78
N MET A 128 17.90 19.12 8.05
CA MET A 128 19.18 18.65 7.49
C MET A 128 19.59 19.43 6.23
N PRO A 129 20.90 19.62 5.97
CA PRO A 129 21.40 20.13 4.70
C PRO A 129 20.99 19.15 3.57
N GLY A 130 20.09 19.58 2.68
CA GLY A 130 19.53 18.76 1.59
C GLY A 130 18.08 18.29 1.79
N GLY A 131 17.50 18.46 2.99
CA GLY A 131 16.15 18.01 3.31
C GLY A 131 15.01 18.67 2.52
N ARG A 132 15.15 19.97 2.23
CA ARG A 132 14.16 20.73 1.42
C ARG A 132 14.06 20.27 -0.04
N GLN A 133 15.04 19.52 -0.54
CA GLN A 133 15.09 19.04 -1.93
C GLN A 133 14.73 17.55 -2.11
N ALA A 134 14.31 16.86 -1.04
CA ALA A 134 14.06 15.42 -1.09
C ALA A 134 12.92 15.00 -2.04
N GLY A 135 12.10 15.93 -2.55
CA GLY A 135 11.01 15.63 -3.50
C GLY A 135 9.87 14.80 -2.88
N LEU A 136 9.84 14.66 -1.55
CA LEU A 136 8.87 13.84 -0.81
C LEU A 136 7.41 14.26 -1.07
N SER A 137 7.17 15.54 -1.36
CA SER A 137 5.86 16.08 -1.74
C SER A 137 5.28 15.44 -3.01
N GLY A 138 6.12 15.09 -3.98
CA GLY A 138 5.68 14.36 -5.17
C GLY A 138 5.33 12.89 -4.88
N PHE A 139 5.93 12.30 -3.84
CA PHE A 139 5.60 10.94 -3.38
C PHE A 139 4.30 10.92 -2.57
N LEU A 140 4.02 11.99 -1.81
CA LEU A 140 2.76 12.14 -1.07
C LEU A 140 1.53 12.23 -1.98
N LEU A 141 1.67 12.92 -3.12
CA LEU A 141 0.59 13.17 -4.08
C LEU A 141 0.51 12.16 -5.22
N GLY A 142 1.55 11.32 -5.39
CA GLY A 142 1.68 10.43 -6.53
C GLY A 142 2.05 11.17 -7.82
N SER A 143 2.58 10.45 -8.81
CA SER A 143 2.86 11.03 -10.12
C SER A 143 2.65 10.00 -11.24
N THR A 144 1.40 9.94 -11.70
CA THR A 144 1.02 9.14 -12.87
C THR A 144 1.54 9.73 -14.17
N ALA A 145 1.62 11.07 -14.27
CA ALA A 145 2.05 11.76 -15.48
C ALA A 145 3.56 11.63 -15.78
N GLY A 146 4.39 11.41 -14.74
CA GLY A 146 5.84 11.25 -14.87
C GLY A 146 6.32 9.80 -14.95
N MET A 147 5.40 8.83 -15.04
CA MET A 147 5.71 7.41 -14.94
C MET A 147 6.39 6.87 -16.21
N LEU A 148 7.50 6.14 -16.03
CA LEU A 148 8.21 5.49 -17.13
C LEU A 148 7.49 4.18 -17.55
N ALA A 149 7.71 3.74 -18.79
CA ALA A 149 7.11 2.50 -19.31
C ALA A 149 7.45 1.26 -18.46
N ASP A 150 8.69 1.14 -17.97
CA ASP A 150 9.13 0.03 -17.11
C ASP A 150 8.41 0.02 -15.77
N GLU A 151 8.04 1.20 -15.27
CA GLU A 151 7.32 1.34 -14.01
C GLU A 151 5.84 1.02 -14.20
N ALA A 152 5.27 1.44 -15.32
CA ALA A 152 3.90 1.13 -15.72
C ALA A 152 3.71 -0.39 -15.92
N THR A 153 4.65 -1.06 -16.59
CA THR A 153 4.62 -2.52 -16.78
C THR A 153 4.77 -3.27 -15.46
N LEU A 154 5.64 -2.82 -14.55
CA LEU A 154 5.77 -3.40 -13.22
C LEU A 154 4.47 -3.28 -12.43
N ILE A 155 3.84 -2.10 -12.41
CA ILE A 155 2.55 -1.88 -11.72
C ILE A 155 1.46 -2.75 -12.34
N ALA A 156 1.40 -2.84 -13.68
CA ALA A 156 0.44 -3.70 -14.37
C ALA A 156 0.63 -5.18 -14.01
N ALA A 157 1.87 -5.68 -14.03
CA ALA A 157 2.19 -7.06 -13.68
C ALA A 157 1.84 -7.38 -12.22
N MET A 158 2.19 -6.47 -11.30
CA MET A 158 1.90 -6.65 -9.88
C MET A 158 0.39 -6.51 -9.57
N GLY A 159 -0.32 -5.61 -10.25
CA GLY A 159 -1.78 -5.50 -10.17
C GLY A 159 -2.48 -6.75 -10.70
N ALA A 160 -2.04 -7.27 -11.85
CA ALA A 160 -2.54 -8.53 -12.40
C ALA A 160 -2.26 -9.71 -11.46
N LEU A 161 -1.07 -9.77 -10.85
CA LEU A 161 -0.72 -10.78 -9.85
C LEU A 161 -1.62 -10.67 -8.61
N ALA A 162 -1.81 -9.47 -8.07
CA ALA A 162 -2.70 -9.26 -6.93
C ALA A 162 -4.14 -9.67 -7.24
N ALA A 163 -4.67 -9.29 -8.40
CA ALA A 163 -5.99 -9.73 -8.87
C ALA A 163 -6.06 -11.26 -9.04
N GLY A 164 -5.01 -11.89 -9.56
CA GLY A 164 -4.89 -13.34 -9.69
C GLY A 164 -4.90 -14.05 -8.34
N VAL A 165 -4.19 -13.51 -7.34
CA VAL A 165 -4.19 -14.04 -5.98
C VAL A 165 -5.56 -13.89 -5.32
N VAL A 166 -6.23 -12.74 -5.46
CA VAL A 166 -7.61 -12.56 -4.98
C VAL A 166 -8.54 -13.57 -5.65
N PHE A 167 -8.41 -13.77 -6.97
CA PHE A 167 -9.22 -14.74 -7.70
C PHE A 167 -8.98 -16.18 -7.23
N ALA A 168 -7.73 -16.56 -6.97
CA ALA A 168 -7.36 -17.88 -6.47
C ALA A 168 -7.87 -18.12 -5.04
N LEU A 169 -7.75 -17.11 -4.17
CA LEU A 169 -8.15 -17.16 -2.75
C LEU A 169 -9.62 -16.79 -2.52
N ARG A 170 -10.41 -16.52 -3.58
CA ARG A 170 -11.80 -16.09 -3.44
C ARG A 170 -12.65 -17.02 -2.57
N ARG A 171 -12.49 -18.35 -2.71
CA ARG A 171 -13.26 -19.34 -1.95
C ARG A 171 -13.01 -19.23 -0.44
N PRO A 172 -11.76 -19.36 0.05
CA PRO A 172 -11.50 -19.22 1.48
C PRO A 172 -11.78 -17.79 2.01
N MET A 173 -11.52 -16.75 1.22
CA MET A 173 -11.83 -15.36 1.60
C MET A 173 -13.33 -15.14 1.78
N THR A 174 -14.17 -15.64 0.87
CA THR A 174 -15.63 -15.58 0.99
C THR A 174 -16.12 -16.37 2.20
N MET A 175 -15.68 -17.62 2.38
CA MET A 175 -16.10 -18.44 3.53
C MET A 175 -15.81 -17.76 4.86
N THR A 176 -14.57 -17.26 5.01
CA THR A 176 -14.15 -16.57 6.24
C THR A 176 -14.80 -15.20 6.42
N ALA A 177 -15.24 -14.54 5.34
CA ALA A 177 -15.96 -13.27 5.42
C ALA A 177 -17.40 -13.40 5.91
N PHE A 178 -18.10 -14.46 5.51
CA PHE A 178 -19.52 -14.68 5.87
C PHE A 178 -19.68 -15.50 7.15
N ASP A 179 -18.89 -16.56 7.33
CA ASP A 179 -18.94 -17.41 8.52
C ASP A 179 -17.54 -17.98 8.85
N PRO A 180 -16.77 -17.29 9.72
CA PRO A 180 -15.49 -17.77 10.20
C PRO A 180 -15.58 -19.11 10.95
N GLY A 181 -16.70 -19.40 11.61
CA GLY A 181 -16.90 -20.64 12.37
C GLY A 181 -17.08 -21.85 11.46
N PHE A 182 -17.89 -21.69 10.41
CA PHE A 182 -18.03 -22.68 9.35
C PHE A 182 -16.73 -22.87 8.56
N ALA A 183 -16.01 -21.78 8.25
CA ALA A 183 -14.73 -21.88 7.59
C ALA A 183 -13.74 -22.74 8.42
N ALA A 184 -13.68 -22.51 9.74
CA ALA A 184 -12.84 -23.29 10.64
C ALA A 184 -13.27 -24.77 10.73
N SER A 185 -14.57 -25.08 10.73
CA SER A 185 -15.07 -26.46 10.82
C SER A 185 -14.79 -27.30 9.57
N VAL A 186 -14.71 -26.66 8.40
CA VAL A 186 -14.35 -27.31 7.12
C VAL A 186 -12.81 -27.37 6.91
N GLY A 187 -12.02 -26.94 7.91
CA GLY A 187 -10.56 -27.03 7.89
C GLY A 187 -9.86 -25.82 7.26
N VAL A 188 -10.56 -24.74 6.96
CA VAL A 188 -9.94 -23.48 6.51
C VAL A 188 -9.28 -22.80 7.70
N ASN A 189 -7.98 -22.52 7.59
CA ASN A 189 -7.28 -21.73 8.58
C ASN A 189 -7.65 -20.25 8.43
N VAL A 190 -8.69 -19.82 9.14
CA VAL A 190 -9.19 -18.43 9.16
C VAL A 190 -8.05 -17.43 9.31
N ARG A 191 -7.10 -17.71 10.21
CA ARG A 191 -5.97 -16.80 10.48
C ARG A 191 -5.07 -16.60 9.27
N ALA A 192 -4.79 -17.66 8.51
CA ALA A 192 -3.98 -17.58 7.31
C ALA A 192 -4.70 -16.76 6.22
N VAL A 193 -6.02 -16.88 6.15
CA VAL A 193 -6.84 -16.10 5.21
C VAL A 193 -6.87 -14.62 5.61
N ASP A 194 -6.97 -14.32 6.90
CA ASP A 194 -6.93 -12.94 7.40
C ASP A 194 -5.62 -12.27 7.07
N LEU A 195 -4.51 -12.97 7.33
CA LEU A 195 -3.17 -12.54 6.96
C LEU A 195 -3.03 -12.37 5.44
N ALA A 196 -3.63 -13.25 4.64
CA ALA A 196 -3.62 -13.10 3.19
C ALA A 196 -4.40 -11.88 2.71
N ILE A 197 -5.59 -11.61 3.30
CA ILE A 197 -6.38 -10.41 3.00
C ILE A 197 -5.58 -9.15 3.33
N MET A 198 -4.98 -9.11 4.52
CA MET A 198 -4.18 -7.95 4.95
C MET A 198 -2.89 -7.80 4.14
N GLY A 199 -2.23 -8.91 3.80
CA GLY A 199 -1.04 -8.91 2.95
C GLY A 199 -1.33 -8.45 1.52
N LEU A 200 -2.50 -8.81 0.99
CA LEU A 200 -2.99 -8.30 -0.29
C LEU A 200 -3.27 -6.80 -0.23
N ALA A 201 -3.93 -6.33 0.84
CA ALA A 201 -4.16 -4.91 1.05
C ALA A 201 -2.82 -4.15 1.10
N LEU A 202 -1.86 -4.64 1.89
CA LEU A 202 -0.50 -4.10 1.95
C LEU A 202 0.22 -4.09 0.59
N GLY A 203 0.13 -5.19 -0.17
CA GLY A 203 0.75 -5.27 -1.48
C GLY A 203 0.19 -4.21 -2.42
N VAL A 204 -1.14 -4.13 -2.51
CA VAL A 204 -1.84 -3.17 -3.36
C VAL A 204 -1.53 -1.72 -2.95
N THR A 205 -1.54 -1.41 -1.64
CA THR A 205 -1.22 -0.05 -1.18
C THR A 205 0.21 0.33 -1.54
N VAL A 206 1.19 -0.55 -1.29
CA VAL A 206 2.60 -0.28 -1.61
C VAL A 206 2.82 -0.07 -3.12
N ILE A 207 2.20 -0.89 -3.96
CA ILE A 207 2.30 -0.74 -5.43
C ILE A 207 1.64 0.57 -5.88
N GLY A 208 0.49 0.92 -5.31
CA GLY A 208 -0.28 2.08 -5.70
C GLY A 208 0.26 3.42 -5.21
N LEU A 209 1.18 3.44 -4.24
CA LEU A 209 1.82 4.67 -3.74
C LEU A 209 2.33 5.57 -4.86
N LYS A 210 2.88 4.98 -5.93
CA LYS A 210 3.42 5.74 -7.05
C LYS A 210 2.35 6.34 -7.96
N VAL A 211 1.25 5.62 -8.13
CA VAL A 211 0.15 5.97 -9.03
C VAL A 211 -0.75 7.04 -8.41
N VAL A 212 -1.13 6.83 -7.15
CA VAL A 212 -2.19 7.57 -6.46
C VAL A 212 -1.62 8.45 -5.33
N GLY A 213 -0.42 8.16 -4.84
CA GLY A 213 0.16 8.85 -3.69
C GLY A 213 -0.26 8.24 -2.37
N LEU A 214 0.39 8.72 -1.30
CA LEU A 214 0.15 8.28 0.08
C LEU A 214 -1.20 8.73 0.64
N ILE A 215 -1.74 9.86 0.15
CA ILE A 215 -2.92 10.52 0.73
C ILE A 215 -4.24 9.93 0.20
N LEU A 216 -4.22 9.42 -1.03
CA LEU A 216 -5.43 9.02 -1.77
C LEU A 216 -5.64 7.51 -1.85
N ILE A 217 -4.76 6.71 -1.22
CA ILE A 217 -4.74 5.24 -1.35
C ILE A 217 -5.43 4.50 -0.21
#